data_AF-A0A4Q0SD01-F1
#
_entry.id   AF-A0A4Q0SD01-F1
#
_cell.length_a   1.000
_cell.length_b   1.000
_cell.length_c   1.000
_cell.angle_alpha   90.00
_cell.angle_beta   90.00
_cell.angle_gamma   90.00
#
_symmetry.space_group_name_H-M   'P 1'
#
loop_
_entity.id
_entity.type
_entity.pdbx_description
1 polymer ?
#
loop_
_entity_poly.entity_id
_entity_poly.type
_entity_poly.pdbx_seq_one_letter_code
_entity_poly.pdbx_strand_id
1 'polypeptide(L)'
;MAEVKITANRSDEESWRIERLEEVRDIILEKGVKNVLALHDHKGNLYVDWSEQPSTYALATAIKIWSDKGEPHSNHSVRGRPLVWDMSGDNPFGGPSFP
;
A
#
# COMPACT_ATOMS: atom_id res chain seq x y z
N MET A 1 -16.13 -5.36 -8.46
CA MET A 1 -14.74 -5.35 -7.95
C MET A 1 -14.83 -5.06 -6.47
N ALA A 2 -14.01 -5.69 -5.63
CA ALA A 2 -13.99 -5.34 -4.22
C ALA A 2 -13.46 -3.90 -4.07
N GLU A 3 -14.06 -3.14 -3.15
CA GLU A 3 -13.62 -1.80 -2.83
C GLU A 3 -12.22 -1.85 -2.17
N VAL A 4 -11.29 -1.02 -2.64
CA VAL A 4 -9.95 -0.90 -2.03
C VAL A 4 -10.06 -0.02 -0.80
N LYS A 5 -9.77 -0.58 0.38
CA LYS A 5 -9.79 0.16 1.65
C LYS A 5 -8.60 1.12 1.72
N ILE A 6 -8.86 2.40 2.03
CA ILE A 6 -7.82 3.42 2.19
C ILE A 6 -7.82 3.92 3.62
N THR A 7 -6.62 4.05 4.21
CA THR A 7 -6.43 4.63 5.53
C THR A 7 -5.09 5.38 5.58
N ALA A 8 -4.94 6.38 6.44
CA ALA A 8 -3.65 7.06 6.59
C ALA A 8 -3.42 7.46 8.06
N ASN A 9 -2.16 7.52 8.47
CA ASN A 9 -1.78 8.06 9.77
C ASN A 9 -2.12 9.57 9.84
N ARG A 10 -2.78 10.00 10.93
CA ARG A 10 -3.24 11.40 11.14
C ARG A 10 -4.06 11.95 9.97
N SER A 11 -4.89 11.11 9.33
CA SER A 11 -5.78 11.54 8.23
C SER A 11 -6.67 12.74 8.59
N ASP A 12 -6.98 12.90 9.87
CA ASP A 12 -7.85 13.96 10.39
C ASP A 12 -7.16 15.34 10.38
N GLU A 13 -5.82 15.36 10.37
CA GLU A 13 -4.98 16.56 10.33
C GLU A 13 -4.27 16.73 8.98
N GLU A 14 -4.05 15.63 8.26
CA GLU A 14 -3.32 15.55 6.99
C GLU A 14 -4.18 14.87 5.91
N SER A 15 -5.31 15.48 5.55
CA SER A 15 -6.27 14.93 4.58
C SER A 15 -5.65 14.61 3.21
N TRP A 16 -4.62 15.38 2.81
CA TRP A 16 -3.84 15.18 1.59
C TRP A 16 -3.24 13.77 1.49
N ARG A 17 -3.03 13.06 2.60
CA ARG A 17 -2.56 11.66 2.59
C ARG A 17 -3.61 10.72 2.01
N ILE A 18 -4.89 10.93 2.34
CA ILE A 18 -5.99 10.14 1.80
C ILE A 18 -6.13 10.43 0.31
N GLU A 19 -6.15 11.71 -0.09
CA GLU A 19 -6.21 12.12 -1.50
C GLU A 19 -5.07 11.49 -2.31
N ARG A 20 -3.84 11.52 -1.78
CA ARG A 20 -2.68 10.87 -2.40
C ARG A 20 -2.87 9.36 -2.56
N LEU A 21 -3.43 8.67 -1.57
CA LEU A 21 -3.71 7.23 -1.65
C LEU A 21 -4.83 6.91 -2.64
N GLU A 22 -5.82 7.78 -2.78
CA GLU A 22 -6.88 7.65 -3.78
C GLU A 22 -6.33 7.77 -5.19
N GLU A 23 -5.45 8.75 -5.44
CA GLU A 23 -4.74 8.86 -6.72
C GLU A 23 -3.90 7.61 -7.01
N VAL A 24 -3.19 7.09 -6.00
CA VAL A 24 -2.41 5.85 -6.14
C VAL A 24 -3.31 4.67 -6.47
N ARG A 25 -4.43 4.50 -5.77
CA ARG A 25 -5.44 3.47 -6.04
C ARG A 25 -5.91 3.55 -7.49
N ASP A 26 -6.29 4.74 -7.96
CA ASP A 26 -6.86 4.92 -9.29
C ASP A 26 -5.85 4.57 -10.38
N ILE A 27 -4.60 5.02 -10.24
CA ILE A 27 -3.52 4.68 -11.19
C ILE A 27 -3.25 3.16 -11.18
N ILE A 28 -3.20 2.52 -10.00
CA ILE A 28 -3.00 1.07 -9.89
C ILE A 28 -4.11 0.30 -10.64
N LEU A 29 -5.37 0.70 -10.43
CA LEU A 29 -6.52 0.08 -11.08
C LEU A 29 -6.53 0.31 -12.60
N GLU A 30 -6.18 1.52 -13.06
CA GLU A 30 -6.01 1.85 -14.49
C GLU A 30 -4.93 0.99 -15.16
N LYS A 31 -3.86 0.63 -14.43
CA LYS A 31 -2.82 -0.30 -14.89
C LYS A 31 -3.28 -1.77 -14.89
N GLY A 32 -4.52 -2.05 -14.51
CA GLY A 32 -5.11 -3.39 -14.51
C GLY A 32 -4.74 -4.24 -13.31
N VAL A 33 -4.14 -3.66 -12.26
CA VAL A 33 -3.78 -4.35 -11.03
C VAL A 33 -5.01 -4.39 -10.12
N LYS A 34 -5.70 -5.53 -10.06
CA LYS A 34 -7.03 -5.66 -9.43
C LYS A 34 -7.05 -6.39 -8.09
N ASN A 35 -5.92 -6.93 -7.65
CA ASN A 35 -5.80 -7.75 -6.45
C ASN A 35 -5.38 -6.96 -5.20
N VAL A 36 -5.54 -5.63 -5.19
CA VAL A 36 -5.31 -4.80 -4.00
C VAL A 36 -6.56 -4.85 -3.11
N LEU A 37 -6.38 -5.13 -1.83
CA LEU A 37 -7.42 -5.05 -0.80
C LEU A 37 -7.39 -3.72 -0.06
N ALA A 38 -6.19 -3.27 0.32
CA ALA A 38 -6.03 -2.07 1.11
C ALA A 38 -4.74 -1.32 0.81
N LEU A 39 -4.79 0.00 0.97
CA LEU A 39 -3.65 0.90 0.97
C LEU A 39 -3.62 1.67 2.28
N HIS A 40 -2.43 1.82 2.86
CA HIS A 40 -2.22 2.61 4.05
C HIS A 40 -0.95 3.46 3.96
N ASP A 41 -1.05 4.76 4.23
CA ASP A 41 0.11 5.64 4.38
C ASP A 41 0.44 5.79 5.86
N HIS A 42 1.58 5.25 6.27
CA HIS A 42 2.16 5.50 7.59
C HIS A 42 3.40 6.37 7.49
N LYS A 43 3.22 7.69 7.68
CA LYS A 43 4.33 8.66 7.75
C LYS A 43 5.24 8.64 6.51
N GLY A 44 4.67 8.49 5.31
CA GLY A 44 5.42 8.44 4.04
C GLY A 44 5.74 7.02 3.56
N ASN A 45 5.50 6.00 4.36
CA ASN A 45 5.64 4.60 3.94
C ASN A 45 4.29 4.04 3.47
N LEU A 46 4.25 3.51 2.24
CA LEU A 46 3.07 2.86 1.69
C LEU A 46 2.99 1.40 2.12
N TYR A 47 1.91 1.04 2.79
CA TYR A 47 1.56 -0.34 3.07
C TYR A 47 0.47 -0.78 2.09
N VAL A 48 0.71 -1.87 1.38
CA VAL A 48 -0.23 -2.47 0.42
C VAL A 48 -0.61 -3.86 0.89
N ASP A 49 -1.90 -4.09 1.10
CA ASP A 49 -2.43 -5.43 1.34
C ASP A 49 -3.06 -6.00 0.06
N TRP A 50 -2.62 -7.18 -0.33
CA TRP A 50 -3.05 -7.89 -1.53
C TRP A 50 -4.02 -9.01 -1.19
N SER A 51 -4.99 -9.27 -2.07
CA SER A 51 -5.99 -10.33 -1.91
C SER A 51 -5.42 -11.73 -2.12
N GLU A 52 -4.33 -11.81 -2.87
CA GLU A 52 -3.53 -12.99 -3.22
C GLU A 52 -2.11 -12.53 -3.57
N GLN A 53 -1.21 -13.47 -3.85
CA GLN A 53 0.18 -13.13 -4.18
C GLN A 53 0.24 -12.26 -5.44
N PRO A 54 0.75 -11.01 -5.35
CA PRO A 54 0.86 -10.14 -6.51
C PRO A 54 1.90 -10.69 -7.48
N SER A 55 1.68 -10.42 -8.77
CA SER A 55 2.72 -10.61 -9.77
C SER A 55 3.85 -9.60 -9.56
N THR A 56 5.05 -9.90 -10.08
CA THR A 56 6.18 -8.97 -10.07
C THR A 56 5.83 -7.64 -10.73
N TYR A 57 4.98 -7.66 -11.78
CA TYR A 57 4.49 -6.45 -12.44
C TYR A 57 3.62 -5.59 -11.52
N ALA A 58 2.67 -6.21 -10.81
CA ALA A 58 1.79 -5.50 -9.88
C ALA A 58 2.59 -4.87 -8.73
N LEU A 59 3.53 -5.63 -8.18
CA LEU A 59 4.41 -5.16 -7.11
C LEU A 59 5.29 -3.98 -7.57
N ALA A 60 5.98 -4.12 -8.71
CA ALA A 60 6.82 -3.06 -9.27
C ALA A 60 6.00 -1.80 -9.64
N THR A 61 4.75 -1.98 -10.09
CA THR A 61 3.85 -0.88 -10.43
C THR A 61 3.47 -0.08 -9.19
N ALA A 62 3.09 -0.74 -8.09
CA ALA A 62 2.77 -0.06 -6.84
C ALA A 62 3.97 0.71 -6.28
N ILE A 63 5.16 0.07 -6.25
CA ILE A 63 6.41 0.72 -5.81
C ILE A 63 6.71 1.95 -6.65
N LYS A 64 6.65 1.82 -7.99
CA LYS A 64 6.97 2.93 -8.89
C LYS A 64 6.00 4.10 -8.71
N ILE A 65 4.69 3.84 -8.65
CA ILE A 65 3.68 4.89 -8.49
C ILE A 65 3.90 5.64 -7.17
N TRP A 66 4.23 4.93 -6.09
CA TRP A 66 4.52 5.57 -4.80
C TRP A 66 5.80 6.40 -4.85
N SER A 67 6.87 5.87 -5.46
CA SER A 67 8.11 6.60 -5.68
C SER A 67 7.92 7.86 -6.53
N ASP A 68 7.06 7.82 -7.54
CA ASP A 68 6.70 8.99 -8.37
C ASP A 68 5.95 10.06 -7.55
N LYS A 69 5.36 9.71 -6.39
CA LYS A 69 4.77 10.64 -5.41
C LYS A 69 5.79 11.19 -4.40
N GLY A 70 7.07 10.87 -4.56
CA GLY A 70 8.18 11.42 -3.77
C GLY A 70 8.63 10.56 -2.59
N GLU A 71 8.03 9.38 -2.39
CA GLU A 71 8.32 8.50 -1.26
C GLU A 71 8.82 7.13 -1.76
N PRO A 72 10.05 6.71 -1.44
CA PRO A 72 10.62 5.49 -2.02
C PRO A 72 10.15 4.21 -1.31
N HIS A 73 9.60 4.33 -0.10
CA HIS A 73 9.40 3.19 0.79
C HIS A 73 8.01 2.59 0.68
N SER A 74 7.96 1.27 0.53
CA SER A 74 6.70 0.52 0.57
C SER A 74 6.86 -0.88 1.15
N ASN A 75 5.82 -1.32 1.84
CA ASN A 75 5.69 -2.63 2.47
C ASN A 75 4.47 -3.35 1.88
N HIS A 76 4.63 -4.64 1.61
CA HIS A 76 3.62 -5.45 0.94
C HIS A 76 3.23 -6.66 1.79
N SER A 77 1.93 -6.92 1.91
CA SER A 77 1.37 -8.09 2.58
C SER A 77 0.30 -8.77 1.75
N VAL A 78 0.08 -10.07 1.94
CA VAL A 78 -1.05 -10.81 1.37
C VAL A 78 -1.99 -11.18 2.50
N ARG A 79 -3.16 -10.54 2.55
CA ARG A 79 -4.16 -10.70 3.63
C ARG A 79 -3.55 -10.58 5.02
N GLY A 80 -2.81 -9.50 5.22
CA GLY A 80 -2.09 -9.22 6.46
C GLY A 80 -0.81 -10.03 6.67
N ARG A 81 -0.44 -10.97 5.80
CA ARG A 81 0.83 -11.71 5.92
C ARG A 81 1.95 -10.99 5.16
N PRO A 82 3.07 -10.62 5.79
CA PRO A 82 4.20 -9.98 5.12
C PRO A 82 4.70 -10.75 3.88
N LEU A 83 4.98 -10.03 2.80
CA LEU A 83 5.56 -10.56 1.55
C LEU A 83 6.92 -9.92 1.24
N VAL A 84 6.98 -8.59 1.18
CA VAL A 84 8.20 -7.81 0.95
C VAL A 84 8.18 -6.63 1.90
N TRP A 85 9.24 -6.49 2.71
CA TRP A 85 9.44 -5.35 3.59
C TRP A 85 10.71 -4.60 3.19
N ASP A 86 10.58 -3.30 3.02
CA ASP A 86 11.71 -2.37 2.81
C ASP A 86 12.28 -1.91 4.17
N MET A 87 11.44 -1.82 5.21
CA MET A 87 11.84 -1.32 6.53
C MET A 87 11.28 -2.17 7.69
N SER A 88 12.05 -2.28 8.77
CA SER A 88 11.62 -2.88 10.05
C SER A 88 10.53 -2.01 10.69
N GLY A 89 9.29 -2.48 10.71
CA GLY A 89 8.17 -1.77 11.33
C GLY A 89 6.95 -2.67 11.54
N ASP A 90 6.05 -2.26 12.45
CA ASP A 90 4.80 -2.96 12.72
C ASP A 90 3.90 -3.02 11.48
N ASN A 91 3.34 -4.20 11.20
CA ASN A 91 2.36 -4.36 10.13
C ASN A 91 0.99 -3.79 10.54
N PRO A 92 0.50 -2.71 9.91
CA PRO A 92 -0.77 -2.10 10.28
C PRO A 92 -1.99 -2.98 9.95
N PHE A 93 -1.81 -4.06 9.19
CA PHE A 93 -2.87 -4.98 8.79
C PHE A 93 -2.94 -6.27 9.64
N GLY A 94 -2.17 -6.35 10.73
CA GLY A 94 -2.32 -7.43 11.72
C GLY A 94 -1.54 -8.73 11.44
N GLY A 95 -0.41 -8.65 10.76
CA GLY A 95 0.54 -9.77 10.63
C GLY A 95 1.51 -9.90 11.80
N PRO A 96 2.22 -11.03 11.93
CA PRO A 96 3.27 -11.17 12.94
C PRO A 96 4.34 -10.08 12.75
N SER A 97 4.68 -9.39 13.83
CA SER A 97 5.89 -8.59 13.92
C SER A 97 7.09 -9.54 13.93
N PHE A 98 7.98 -9.39 12.96
CA PHE A 98 9.27 -10.09 12.98
C PHE A 98 10.27 -9.28 13.81
N PRO A 99 11.14 -9.94 14.60
CA PRO A 99 12.12 -9.26 15.45
C PRO A 99 13.16 -8.45 14.68
#